data_AF-C1C5U5-F1
#
_entry.id   AF-C1C5U5-F1
#
_cell.length_a   1.000
_cell.length_b   1.000
_cell.length_c   1.000
_cell.angle_alpha   90.00
_cell.angle_beta   90.00
_cell.angle_gamma   90.00
#
_symmetry.space_group_name_H-M   'P 1'
#
loop_
_entity.id
_entity.type
_entity.pdbx_description
1 polymer ?
#
loop_
_entity_poly.entity_id
_entity_poly.type
_entity_poly.pdbx_seq_one_letter_code
_entity_poly.pdbx_strand_id
1 'polypeptide(L)'
;MQSTYNIDNPNLSYEAKRDLWRIGFGLQKVDNLVPSAYMESLAEKQSRGELTYEQVYEDATAYHHTIDASTEEADLVSLRIVELLSRRGFSFSPATLLAIHKELFQDIFEPSIPVGQFRQTNITKNEPVLNGESVVYSDYSMIQMTLDYDFNQEKQVAYATLTQADVVKQIQHFISGIWQIHPFREGNTRTVTVFLIQYLREFGFDIDNTPFQQHSKYFRDALVLDNAKILQRRSEFLTAFFENLLLGGQNDLSSEKMYLDLDLDFS
;
A
#
# COMPACT_ATOMS: atom_id res chain seq x y z
N MET A 1 33.21 -3.34 -25.47
CA MET A 1 32.03 -4.24 -25.43
C MET A 1 30.79 -3.37 -25.37
N GLN A 2 29.80 -3.61 -26.20
CA GLN A 2 28.47 -3.00 -26.03
C GLN A 2 27.75 -3.73 -24.89
N SER A 3 27.09 -2.98 -24.02
CA SER A 3 26.26 -3.55 -22.96
C SER A 3 25.12 -4.38 -23.57
N THR A 4 24.90 -5.60 -23.07
CA THR A 4 23.74 -6.43 -23.41
C THR A 4 22.51 -6.09 -22.55
N TYR A 5 22.66 -5.18 -21.60
CA TYR A 5 21.59 -4.75 -20.71
C TYR A 5 20.94 -3.47 -21.23
N ASN A 6 19.61 -3.48 -21.29
CA ASN A 6 18.82 -2.27 -21.48
C ASN A 6 18.63 -1.58 -20.12
N ILE A 7 18.69 -0.25 -20.11
CA ILE A 7 18.30 0.54 -18.94
C ILE A 7 16.80 0.33 -18.73
N ASP A 8 16.40 0.04 -17.50
CA ASP A 8 15.00 0.00 -17.14
C ASP A 8 14.41 1.42 -17.23
N ASN A 9 13.80 1.69 -18.38
CA ASN A 9 12.98 2.86 -18.60
C ASN A 9 11.69 2.34 -19.24
N PRO A 10 10.73 1.90 -18.41
CA PRO A 10 9.54 1.25 -18.90
C PRO A 10 8.71 2.29 -19.64
N ASN A 11 8.76 2.23 -20.97
CA ASN A 11 7.88 3.01 -21.84
C ASN A 11 6.46 2.42 -21.77
N LEU A 12 5.82 2.59 -20.62
CA LEU A 12 4.47 2.14 -20.33
C LEU A 12 3.48 2.86 -21.26
N SER A 13 2.42 2.15 -21.67
CA SER A 13 1.32 2.76 -22.42
C SER A 13 0.61 3.84 -21.58
N TYR A 14 -0.18 4.68 -22.26
CA TYR A 14 -1.03 5.68 -21.61
C TYR A 14 -1.93 5.03 -20.55
N GLU A 15 -2.56 3.89 -20.90
CA GLU A 15 -3.47 3.14 -20.06
C GLU A 15 -2.76 2.59 -18.82
N ALA A 16 -1.57 2.00 -19.01
CA ALA A 16 -0.79 1.48 -17.88
C ALA A 16 -0.37 2.60 -16.92
N LYS A 17 0.09 3.75 -17.43
CA LYS A 17 0.42 4.91 -16.58
C LYS A 17 -0.81 5.45 -15.85
N ARG A 18 -1.94 5.57 -16.55
CA ARG A 18 -3.19 6.04 -15.98
C ARG A 18 -3.69 5.12 -14.87
N ASP A 19 -3.57 3.81 -15.05
CA ASP A 19 -3.93 2.84 -14.01
C ASP A 19 -3.01 2.92 -12.80
N LEU A 20 -1.70 3.16 -12.98
CA LEU A 20 -0.79 3.43 -11.87
C LEU A 20 -1.17 4.71 -11.12
N TRP A 21 -1.49 5.80 -11.82
CA TRP A 21 -1.95 7.05 -11.18
C TRP A 21 -3.23 6.85 -10.37
N ARG A 22 -4.19 6.07 -10.89
CA ARG A 22 -5.41 5.72 -10.15
C ARG A 22 -5.10 4.94 -8.88
N ILE A 23 -4.11 4.05 -8.89
CA ILE A 23 -3.65 3.36 -7.69
C ILE A 23 -3.04 4.38 -6.72
N GLY A 24 -2.11 5.21 -7.20
CA GLY A 24 -1.46 6.25 -6.39
C GLY A 24 -2.45 7.16 -5.66
N PHE A 25 -3.44 7.67 -6.39
CA PHE A 25 -4.51 8.51 -5.81
C PHE A 25 -5.45 7.71 -4.91
N GLY A 26 -5.86 6.51 -5.31
CA GLY A 26 -6.73 5.64 -4.51
C GLY A 26 -6.15 5.34 -3.14
N LEU A 27 -4.84 5.11 -3.05
CA LEU A 27 -4.16 4.79 -1.80
C LEU A 27 -4.06 5.97 -0.82
N GLN A 28 -4.27 7.23 -1.24
CA GLN A 28 -4.28 8.37 -0.32
C GLN A 28 -5.53 8.39 0.58
N LYS A 29 -6.64 7.81 0.11
CA LYS A 29 -7.90 7.72 0.87
C LYS A 29 -7.77 6.88 2.16
N VAL A 30 -6.71 6.07 2.28
CA VAL A 30 -6.38 5.33 3.51
C VAL A 30 -6.29 6.27 4.72
N ASP A 31 -5.73 7.46 4.52
CA ASP A 31 -5.55 8.48 5.55
C ASP A 31 -6.51 9.67 5.36
N ASN A 32 -7.61 9.45 4.62
CA ASN A 32 -8.60 10.47 4.24
C ASN A 32 -7.99 11.66 3.47
N LEU A 33 -6.86 11.44 2.80
CA LEU A 33 -6.19 12.46 1.99
C LEU A 33 -6.76 12.46 0.56
N VAL A 34 -6.79 13.64 -0.03
CA VAL A 34 -7.27 13.85 -1.40
C VAL A 34 -6.18 14.60 -2.18
N PRO A 35 -5.69 14.07 -3.32
CA PRO A 35 -4.78 14.79 -4.19
C PRO A 35 -5.37 16.13 -4.68
N SER A 36 -4.52 17.10 -4.98
CA SER A 36 -4.97 18.37 -5.53
C SER A 36 -5.45 18.22 -6.98
N ALA A 37 -6.37 19.09 -7.40
CA ALA A 37 -6.78 19.17 -8.80
C ALA A 37 -5.60 19.51 -9.75
N TYR A 38 -4.55 20.15 -9.22
CA TYR A 38 -3.33 20.42 -9.98
C TYR A 38 -2.56 19.13 -10.25
N MET A 39 -2.38 18.28 -9.24
CA MET A 39 -1.74 16.97 -9.41
C MET A 39 -2.54 16.06 -10.35
N GLU A 40 -3.87 16.08 -10.32
CA GLU A 40 -4.68 15.35 -11.32
C GLU A 40 -4.38 15.78 -12.77
N SER A 41 -4.18 17.09 -12.99
CA SER A 41 -3.79 17.65 -14.28
C SER A 41 -2.37 17.22 -14.71
N LEU A 42 -1.42 17.23 -13.77
CA LEU A 42 -0.04 16.76 -14.02
C LEU A 42 -0.02 15.26 -14.36
N ALA A 43 -0.78 14.45 -13.62
CA ALA A 43 -0.89 13.01 -13.84
C ALA A 43 -1.43 12.66 -15.24
N GLU A 44 -2.43 13.39 -15.75
CA GLU A 44 -2.95 13.19 -17.10
C GLU A 44 -1.91 13.51 -18.17
N LYS A 45 -1.19 14.64 -18.04
CA LYS A 45 -0.10 15.01 -18.95
C LYS A 45 1.04 13.99 -18.92
N GLN A 46 1.43 13.53 -17.72
CA GLN A 46 2.47 12.51 -17.55
C GLN A 46 2.04 11.18 -18.17
N SER A 47 0.77 10.78 -17.99
CA SER A 47 0.22 9.57 -18.60
C SER A 47 0.30 9.62 -20.12
N ARG A 48 0.07 10.79 -20.74
CA ARG A 48 0.21 11.01 -22.19
C ARG A 48 1.66 11.08 -22.68
N GLY A 49 2.63 11.09 -21.78
CA GLY A 49 4.05 11.26 -22.10
C GLY A 49 4.45 12.71 -22.38
N GLU A 50 3.62 13.68 -22.03
CA GLU A 50 3.92 15.12 -22.17
C GLU A 50 4.88 15.61 -21.08
N LEU A 51 4.88 14.94 -19.92
CA LEU A 51 5.78 15.20 -18.79
C LEU A 51 6.52 13.93 -18.36
N THR A 52 7.74 14.11 -17.91
CA THR A 52 8.50 13.10 -17.14
C THR A 52 8.08 13.12 -15.67
N TYR A 53 8.41 12.07 -14.91
CA TYR A 53 8.16 12.06 -13.46
C TYR A 53 8.92 13.18 -12.73
N GLU A 54 10.15 13.48 -13.15
CA GLU A 54 10.96 14.57 -12.62
C GLU A 54 10.28 15.94 -12.81
N GLN A 55 9.73 16.20 -14.00
CA GLN A 55 8.98 17.44 -14.25
C GLN A 55 7.70 17.52 -13.42
N VAL A 56 6.98 16.41 -13.21
CA VAL A 56 5.82 16.38 -12.31
C VAL A 56 6.23 16.70 -10.87
N TYR A 57 7.35 16.15 -10.41
CA TYR A 57 7.90 16.44 -9.09
C TYR A 57 8.22 17.93 -8.95
N GLU A 58 8.99 18.51 -9.88
CA GLU A 58 9.36 19.93 -9.87
C GLU A 58 8.13 20.85 -9.86
N ASP A 59 7.14 20.57 -10.72
CA ASP A 59 5.91 21.35 -10.81
C ASP A 59 5.07 21.25 -9.54
N ALA A 60 4.94 20.04 -8.95
CA ALA A 60 4.19 19.82 -7.72
C ALA A 60 4.85 20.49 -6.51
N THR A 61 6.18 20.36 -6.36
CA THR A 61 6.93 21.04 -5.30
C THR A 61 6.82 22.57 -5.41
N ALA A 62 6.93 23.12 -6.62
CA ALA A 62 6.75 24.56 -6.83
C ALA A 62 5.33 25.03 -6.47
N TYR A 63 4.32 24.22 -6.74
CA TYR A 63 2.92 24.48 -6.37
C TYR A 63 2.74 24.55 -4.85
N HIS A 64 3.25 23.57 -4.09
CA HIS A 64 3.09 23.55 -2.62
C HIS A 64 3.91 24.62 -1.89
N HIS A 65 5.00 25.11 -2.47
CA HIS A 65 5.71 26.28 -1.93
C HIS A 65 4.90 27.58 -1.96
N THR A 66 3.84 27.67 -2.76
CA THR A 66 3.17 28.96 -3.05
C THR A 66 1.67 28.98 -2.76
N ILE A 67 1.00 27.82 -2.74
CA ILE A 67 -0.47 27.77 -2.65
C ILE A 67 -0.96 27.10 -1.37
N ASP A 68 -0.84 25.77 -1.25
CA ASP A 68 -1.44 25.00 -0.18
C ASP A 68 -0.64 23.73 0.13
N ALA A 69 -0.08 23.64 1.32
CA ALA A 69 0.66 22.47 1.80
C ALA A 69 -0.27 21.32 2.25
N SER A 70 -1.58 21.54 2.38
CA SER A 70 -2.51 20.53 2.92
C SER A 70 -2.66 19.28 2.03
N THR A 71 -2.36 19.43 0.73
CA THR A 71 -2.42 18.37 -0.28
C THR A 71 -1.05 17.82 -0.66
N GLU A 72 0.03 18.37 -0.10
CA GLU A 72 1.42 18.05 -0.47
C GLU A 72 1.75 16.56 -0.27
N GLU A 73 1.34 16.00 0.87
CA GLU A 73 1.53 14.58 1.13
C GLU A 73 0.80 13.72 0.09
N ALA A 74 -0.48 14.01 -0.18
CA ALA A 74 -1.28 13.23 -1.12
C ALA A 74 -0.66 13.26 -2.52
N ASP A 75 -0.21 14.43 -2.95
CA ASP A 75 0.33 14.68 -4.27
C ASP A 75 1.69 13.98 -4.46
N LEU A 76 2.66 14.29 -3.59
CA LEU A 76 4.02 13.76 -3.71
C LEU A 76 4.08 12.25 -3.46
N VAL A 77 3.31 11.74 -2.47
CA VAL A 77 3.26 10.30 -2.23
C VAL A 77 2.60 9.57 -3.40
N SER A 78 1.57 10.14 -4.03
CA SER A 78 0.96 9.53 -5.23
C SER A 78 1.97 9.41 -6.37
N LEU A 79 2.72 10.48 -6.66
CA LEU A 79 3.80 10.43 -7.66
C LEU A 79 4.81 9.33 -7.37
N ARG A 80 5.28 9.24 -6.11
CA ARG A 80 6.27 8.24 -5.68
C ARG A 80 5.74 6.81 -5.78
N ILE A 81 4.46 6.58 -5.48
CA ILE A 81 3.80 5.29 -5.72
C ILE A 81 3.84 4.93 -7.21
N VAL A 82 3.48 5.86 -8.08
CA VAL A 82 3.47 5.63 -9.53
C VAL A 82 4.86 5.30 -10.03
N GLU A 83 5.88 6.06 -9.61
CA GLU A 83 7.26 5.80 -9.97
C GLU A 83 7.73 4.41 -9.52
N LEU A 84 7.52 4.06 -8.25
CA LEU A 84 7.85 2.74 -7.70
C LEU A 84 7.17 1.60 -8.44
N LEU A 85 5.91 1.76 -8.81
CA LEU A 85 5.14 0.73 -9.51
C LEU A 85 5.39 0.71 -11.02
N SER A 86 6.05 1.73 -11.56
CA SER A 86 6.44 1.78 -12.97
C SER A 86 7.73 1.03 -13.22
N ARG A 87 8.69 1.13 -12.29
CA ARG A 87 10.03 0.51 -12.38
C ARG A 87 9.97 -1.01 -12.25
N ARG A 88 10.96 -1.68 -12.82
CA ARG A 88 11.24 -3.10 -12.65
C ARG A 88 12.34 -3.28 -11.60
N GLY A 89 12.27 -4.37 -10.86
CA GLY A 89 13.20 -4.67 -9.79
C GLY A 89 12.48 -4.75 -8.46
N PHE A 90 12.57 -5.92 -7.87
CA PHE A 90 11.97 -6.24 -6.59
C PHE A 90 12.87 -7.21 -5.86
N SER A 91 12.98 -7.04 -4.55
CA SER A 91 13.61 -8.02 -3.67
C SER A 91 12.56 -8.49 -2.67
N PHE A 92 12.38 -9.79 -2.56
CA PHE A 92 11.50 -10.34 -1.54
C PHE A 92 12.23 -10.40 -0.18
N SER A 93 12.28 -9.26 0.52
CA SER A 93 12.91 -9.13 1.84
C SER A 93 12.36 -7.95 2.66
N PRO A 94 12.54 -7.95 4.00
CA PRO A 94 12.13 -6.82 4.84
C PRO A 94 12.78 -5.48 4.46
N ALA A 95 13.98 -5.51 3.86
CA ALA A 95 14.66 -4.30 3.37
C ALA A 95 13.84 -3.57 2.29
N THR A 96 13.01 -4.29 1.52
CA THR A 96 12.13 -3.69 0.52
C THR A 96 11.03 -2.85 1.17
N LEU A 97 10.51 -3.26 2.33
CA LEU A 97 9.56 -2.44 3.09
C LEU A 97 10.20 -1.12 3.54
N LEU A 98 11.43 -1.18 4.06
CA LEU A 98 12.19 0.02 4.47
C LEU A 98 12.44 0.95 3.27
N ALA A 99 12.83 0.39 2.13
CA ALA A 99 13.10 1.14 0.90
C ALA A 99 11.85 1.82 0.35
N ILE A 100 10.74 1.08 0.24
CA ILE A 100 9.44 1.62 -0.17
C ILE A 100 9.03 2.74 0.79
N HIS A 101 9.03 2.51 2.09
CA HIS A 101 8.64 3.53 3.06
C HIS A 101 9.51 4.78 2.93
N LYS A 102 10.83 4.62 2.74
CA LYS A 102 11.73 5.75 2.54
C LYS A 102 11.33 6.55 1.31
N GLU A 103 11.19 5.87 0.17
CA GLU A 103 10.89 6.52 -1.10
C GLU A 103 9.53 7.22 -1.06
N LEU A 104 8.52 6.62 -0.45
CA LEU A 104 7.19 7.22 -0.30
C LEU A 104 7.21 8.47 0.57
N PHE A 105 7.90 8.44 1.72
CA PHE A 105 7.70 9.43 2.79
C PHE A 105 8.89 10.34 3.08
N GLN A 106 9.99 10.24 2.32
CA GLN A 106 11.15 11.13 2.47
C GLN A 106 10.70 12.60 2.36
N ASP A 107 11.03 13.40 3.37
CA ASP A 107 10.70 14.82 3.47
C ASP A 107 9.18 15.15 3.51
N ILE A 108 8.32 14.17 3.78
CA ILE A 108 6.87 14.37 3.93
C ILE A 108 6.48 14.55 5.40
N PHE A 109 6.95 13.64 6.25
CA PHE A 109 6.61 13.67 7.66
C PHE A 109 7.53 14.61 8.45
N GLU A 110 7.01 15.06 9.60
CA GLU A 110 7.78 15.80 10.60
C GLU A 110 9.12 15.09 10.92
N PRO A 111 10.22 15.82 11.17
CA PRO A 111 11.54 15.22 11.42
C PRO A 111 11.61 14.23 12.59
N SER A 112 10.62 14.24 13.48
CA SER A 112 10.49 13.29 14.60
C SER A 112 9.99 11.90 14.18
N ILE A 113 9.42 11.77 12.98
CA ILE A 113 8.93 10.50 12.43
C ILE A 113 10.09 9.84 11.66
N PRO A 114 10.55 8.65 12.08
CA PRO A 114 11.65 7.97 11.41
C PRO A 114 11.18 7.41 10.06
N VAL A 115 11.63 8.03 8.97
CA VAL A 115 11.32 7.60 7.61
C VAL A 115 12.34 6.56 7.13
N GLY A 116 11.83 5.42 6.62
CA GLY A 116 12.67 4.34 6.08
C GLY A 116 13.40 3.54 7.16
N GLN A 117 12.92 3.61 8.40
CA GLN A 117 13.50 2.94 9.55
C GLN A 117 12.38 2.40 10.44
N PHE A 118 12.66 1.32 11.16
CA PHE A 118 11.70 0.80 12.12
C PHE A 118 11.50 1.78 13.28
N ARG A 119 10.26 1.84 13.78
CA ARG A 119 9.94 2.58 15.01
C ARG A 119 10.76 2.04 16.19
N GLN A 120 11.10 2.92 17.11
CA GLN A 120 11.91 2.62 18.30
C GLN A 120 11.10 2.61 19.59
N THR A 121 9.76 2.61 19.48
CA THR A 121 8.85 2.56 20.61
C THR A 121 7.61 1.75 20.26
N ASN A 122 6.96 1.19 21.29
CA ASN A 122 5.63 0.62 21.14
C ASN A 122 4.60 1.72 20.95
N ILE A 123 3.54 1.38 20.23
CA ILE A 123 2.49 2.32 19.82
C ILE A 123 1.13 1.67 19.99
N THR A 124 0.13 2.51 20.11
CA THR A 124 -1.28 2.16 20.00
C THR A 124 -1.93 3.15 19.05
N LYS A 125 -3.01 2.70 18.41
CA LYS A 125 -3.84 3.50 17.51
C LYS A 125 -5.30 3.23 17.82
N ASN A 126 -6.09 4.28 17.94
CA ASN A 126 -7.54 4.17 18.06
C ASN A 126 -8.10 3.72 16.71
N GLU A 127 -8.78 2.59 16.70
CA GLU A 127 -9.34 2.01 15.49
C GLU A 127 -10.87 2.13 15.47
N PRO A 128 -11.46 2.94 14.57
CA PRO A 128 -12.92 3.11 14.51
C PRO A 128 -13.67 1.79 14.33
N VAL A 129 -13.19 0.89 13.46
CA VAL A 129 -13.77 -0.44 13.24
C VAL A 129 -13.62 -1.41 14.42
N LEU A 130 -12.88 -1.02 15.46
CA LEU A 130 -12.78 -1.72 16.74
C LEU A 130 -13.37 -0.88 17.88
N ASN A 131 -14.26 0.05 17.59
CA ASN A 131 -14.88 0.96 18.56
C ASN A 131 -13.82 1.69 19.44
N GLY A 132 -12.72 2.09 18.81
CA GLY A 132 -11.62 2.82 19.41
C GLY A 132 -10.57 1.98 20.14
N GLU A 133 -10.73 0.65 20.21
CA GLU A 133 -9.64 -0.23 20.65
C GLU A 133 -8.48 -0.23 19.66
N SER A 134 -7.33 -0.76 20.09
CA SER A 134 -6.15 -0.90 19.25
C SER A 134 -5.86 -2.35 18.90
N VAL A 135 -5.32 -2.58 17.70
CA VAL A 135 -4.61 -3.82 17.37
C VAL A 135 -3.36 -3.94 18.25
N VAL A 136 -3.01 -5.17 18.61
CA VAL A 136 -1.74 -5.45 19.29
C VAL A 136 -0.65 -5.58 18.24
N TYR A 137 0.21 -4.57 18.14
CA TYR A 137 1.37 -4.58 17.25
C TYR A 137 2.57 -5.29 17.88
N SER A 138 3.55 -5.68 17.06
CA SER A 138 4.79 -6.30 17.56
C SER A 138 5.54 -5.37 18.52
N ASP A 139 6.28 -5.94 19.48
CA ASP A 139 7.21 -5.11 20.27
C ASP A 139 8.27 -4.50 19.34
N TYR A 140 8.59 -3.22 19.51
CA TYR A 140 9.50 -2.52 18.60
C TYR A 140 10.88 -3.20 18.50
N SER A 141 11.34 -3.85 19.58
CA SER A 141 12.62 -4.57 19.60
C SER A 141 12.59 -5.87 18.79
N MET A 142 11.39 -6.37 18.44
CA MET A 142 11.17 -7.64 17.76
C MET A 142 10.80 -7.48 16.29
N ILE A 143 10.62 -6.25 15.79
CA ILE A 143 10.16 -5.97 14.41
C ILE A 143 11.01 -6.72 13.37
N GLN A 144 12.34 -6.54 13.39
CA GLN A 144 13.23 -7.15 12.40
C GLN A 144 13.14 -8.68 12.45
N MET A 145 13.22 -9.28 13.65
CA MET A 145 13.18 -10.73 13.82
C MET A 145 11.85 -11.33 13.36
N THR A 146 10.74 -10.65 13.62
CA THR A 146 9.40 -11.11 13.23
C THR A 146 9.23 -11.03 11.71
N LEU A 147 9.66 -9.92 11.09
CA LEU A 147 9.66 -9.80 9.62
C LEU A 147 10.56 -10.87 8.97
N ASP A 148 11.76 -11.09 9.49
CA ASP A 148 12.65 -12.14 8.97
C ASP A 148 12.01 -13.52 9.06
N TYR A 149 11.31 -13.82 10.15
CA TYR A 149 10.59 -15.07 10.30
C TYR A 149 9.46 -15.20 9.25
N ASP A 150 8.59 -14.21 9.13
CA ASP A 150 7.43 -14.24 8.22
C ASP A 150 7.87 -14.34 6.75
N PHE A 151 8.85 -13.53 6.33
CA PHE A 151 9.40 -13.61 4.97
C PHE A 151 10.06 -14.96 4.69
N ASN A 152 10.76 -15.54 5.68
CA ASN A 152 11.35 -16.87 5.50
C ASN A 152 10.28 -17.96 5.38
N GLN A 153 9.17 -17.88 6.13
CA GLN A 153 8.06 -18.82 5.98
C GLN A 153 7.40 -18.69 4.61
N GLU A 154 7.06 -17.47 4.18
CA GLU A 154 6.41 -17.23 2.90
C GLU A 154 7.26 -17.71 1.72
N LYS A 155 8.58 -17.54 1.79
CA LYS A 155 9.51 -18.00 0.76
C LYS A 155 9.49 -19.52 0.55
N GLN A 156 9.08 -20.31 1.55
CA GLN A 156 8.98 -21.77 1.45
C GLN A 156 7.64 -22.25 0.87
N VAL A 157 6.68 -21.35 0.62
CA VAL A 157 5.36 -21.72 0.12
C VAL A 157 5.45 -22.21 -1.32
N ALA A 158 4.96 -23.43 -1.55
CA ALA A 158 4.82 -24.00 -2.88
C ALA A 158 3.49 -23.57 -3.54
N TYR A 159 3.39 -22.31 -3.98
CA TYR A 159 2.16 -21.75 -4.55
C TYR A 159 1.53 -22.59 -5.68
N ALA A 160 2.36 -23.19 -6.54
CA ALA A 160 1.90 -24.01 -7.66
C ALA A 160 1.13 -25.27 -7.24
N THR A 161 1.21 -25.69 -5.96
CA THR A 161 0.48 -26.86 -5.44
C THR A 161 -0.81 -26.49 -4.71
N LEU A 162 -1.07 -25.20 -4.51
CA LEU A 162 -2.22 -24.72 -3.74
C LEU A 162 -3.47 -24.59 -4.62
N THR A 163 -4.64 -24.74 -4.00
CA THR A 163 -5.89 -24.31 -4.63
C THR A 163 -5.97 -22.79 -4.66
N GLN A 164 -6.80 -22.21 -5.54
CA GLN A 164 -6.99 -20.74 -5.58
C GLN A 164 -7.42 -20.16 -4.22
N ALA A 165 -8.27 -20.87 -3.48
CA ALA A 165 -8.70 -20.44 -2.15
C ALA A 165 -7.54 -20.48 -1.13
N ASP A 166 -6.64 -21.46 -1.23
CA ASP A 166 -5.48 -21.55 -0.34
C ASP A 166 -4.40 -20.52 -0.71
N VAL A 167 -4.26 -20.18 -2.00
CA VAL A 167 -3.44 -19.04 -2.45
C VAL A 167 -3.92 -17.74 -1.80
N VAL A 168 -5.22 -17.46 -1.87
CA VAL A 168 -5.83 -16.28 -1.24
C VAL A 168 -5.54 -16.25 0.25
N LYS A 169 -5.79 -17.34 0.96
CA LYS A 169 -5.53 -17.43 2.41
C LYS A 169 -4.06 -17.22 2.76
N GLN A 170 -3.14 -17.79 1.98
CA GLN A 170 -1.72 -17.66 2.24
C GLN A 170 -1.24 -16.22 2.06
N ILE A 171 -1.60 -15.59 0.94
CA ILE A 171 -1.24 -14.19 0.66
C ILE A 171 -1.88 -13.26 1.71
N GLN A 172 -3.16 -13.46 2.01
CA GLN A 172 -3.85 -12.73 3.07
C GLN A 172 -3.10 -12.84 4.40
N HIS A 173 -2.74 -14.05 4.82
CA HIS A 173 -2.05 -14.28 6.08
C HIS A 173 -0.70 -13.56 6.13
N PHE A 174 0.10 -13.67 5.07
CA PHE A 174 1.41 -13.02 5.01
C PHE A 174 1.32 -11.49 5.06
N ILE A 175 0.43 -10.90 4.26
CA ILE A 175 0.27 -9.44 4.19
C ILE A 175 -0.32 -8.88 5.48
N SER A 176 -1.33 -9.57 6.01
CA SER A 176 -1.94 -9.20 7.28
C SER A 176 -0.92 -9.26 8.43
N GLY A 177 -0.06 -10.29 8.45
CA GLY A 177 1.03 -10.44 9.42
C GLY A 177 2.05 -9.30 9.33
N ILE A 178 2.54 -8.97 8.13
CA ILE A 178 3.45 -7.82 7.95
C ILE A 178 2.80 -6.52 8.44
N TRP A 179 1.52 -6.31 8.12
CA TRP A 179 0.80 -5.12 8.56
C TRP A 179 0.63 -5.07 10.09
N GLN A 180 0.37 -6.22 10.73
CA GLN A 180 0.26 -6.35 12.18
C GLN A 180 1.57 -6.09 12.92
N ILE A 181 2.71 -6.44 12.31
CA ILE A 181 4.02 -6.07 12.89
C ILE A 181 4.13 -4.54 13.04
N HIS A 182 3.52 -3.81 12.11
CA HIS A 182 3.44 -2.35 12.09
C HIS A 182 4.82 -1.70 12.25
N PRO A 183 5.76 -1.95 11.31
CA PRO A 183 7.16 -1.60 11.46
C PRO A 183 7.44 -0.10 11.59
N PHE A 184 6.60 0.76 11.03
CA PHE A 184 6.83 2.20 10.93
C PHE A 184 5.95 2.99 11.90
N ARG A 185 6.32 4.25 12.15
CA ARG A 185 5.54 5.14 13.03
C ARG A 185 4.25 5.62 12.37
N GLU A 186 4.31 5.88 11.06
CA GLU A 186 3.20 6.25 10.17
C GLU A 186 3.42 5.60 8.80
N GLY A 187 2.44 5.63 7.90
CA GLY A 187 2.61 5.18 6.50
C GLY A 187 2.64 3.66 6.28
N ASN A 188 2.32 2.84 7.30
CA ASN A 188 2.36 1.37 7.22
C ASN A 188 1.47 0.81 6.11
N THR A 189 0.19 1.19 6.05
CA THR A 189 -0.75 0.64 5.06
C THR A 189 -0.32 0.93 3.63
N ARG A 190 0.02 2.19 3.30
CA ARG A 190 0.49 2.56 1.96
C ARG A 190 1.78 1.82 1.58
N THR A 191 2.72 1.67 2.51
CA THR A 191 3.95 0.88 2.30
C THR A 191 3.66 -0.59 2.01
N VAL A 192 2.84 -1.24 2.85
CA VAL A 192 2.49 -2.66 2.71
C VAL A 192 1.71 -2.90 1.43
N THR A 193 0.83 -1.98 1.02
CA THR A 193 0.10 -2.10 -0.24
C THR A 193 1.00 -2.02 -1.47
N VAL A 194 1.96 -1.08 -1.50
CA VAL A 194 2.93 -1.00 -2.61
C VAL A 194 3.80 -2.26 -2.64
N PHE A 195 4.24 -2.74 -1.49
CA PHE A 195 4.96 -4.01 -1.38
C PHE A 195 4.11 -5.18 -1.91
N LEU A 196 2.84 -5.26 -1.54
CA LEU A 196 1.90 -6.29 -2.00
C LEU A 196 1.76 -6.28 -3.52
N ILE A 197 1.58 -5.11 -4.13
CA ILE A 197 1.44 -5.01 -5.59
C ILE A 197 2.73 -5.50 -6.29
N GLN A 198 3.90 -5.09 -5.80
CA GLN A 198 5.18 -5.55 -6.36
C GLN A 198 5.39 -7.05 -6.12
N TYR A 199 5.08 -7.54 -4.92
CA TYR A 199 5.14 -8.95 -4.54
C TYR A 199 4.31 -9.82 -5.49
N LEU A 200 3.04 -9.46 -5.70
CA LEU A 200 2.14 -10.23 -6.56
C LEU A 200 2.61 -10.26 -8.01
N ARG A 201 3.00 -9.09 -8.55
CA ARG A 201 3.51 -8.98 -9.93
C ARG A 201 4.76 -9.83 -10.12
N GLU A 202 5.70 -9.77 -9.18
CA GLU A 202 6.97 -10.47 -9.31
C GLU A 202 6.88 -11.98 -9.08
N PHE A 203 5.85 -12.42 -8.33
CA PHE A 203 5.53 -13.83 -8.17
C PHE A 203 4.64 -14.37 -9.30
N GLY A 204 4.30 -13.52 -10.27
CA GLY A 204 3.61 -13.91 -11.50
C GLY A 204 2.09 -14.00 -11.38
N PHE A 205 1.49 -13.37 -10.37
CA PHE A 205 0.04 -13.26 -10.26
C PHE A 205 -0.50 -12.21 -11.22
N ASP A 206 -1.59 -12.54 -11.89
CA ASP A 206 -2.43 -11.54 -12.56
C ASP A 206 -3.35 -10.90 -11.51
N ILE A 207 -3.38 -9.57 -11.45
CA ILE A 207 -4.09 -8.84 -10.39
C ILE A 207 -5.01 -7.78 -10.97
N ASP A 208 -6.23 -7.71 -10.45
CA ASP A 208 -7.10 -6.57 -10.66
C ASP A 208 -6.70 -5.44 -9.70
N ASN A 209 -6.22 -4.31 -10.23
CA ASN A 209 -5.83 -3.18 -9.38
C ASN A 209 -7.02 -2.34 -8.92
N THR A 210 -8.23 -2.57 -9.44
CA THR A 210 -9.45 -1.81 -9.11
C THR A 210 -9.74 -1.74 -7.61
N PRO A 211 -9.59 -2.83 -6.82
CA PRO A 211 -9.75 -2.76 -5.36
C PRO A 211 -8.82 -1.74 -4.69
N PHE A 212 -7.56 -1.60 -5.11
CA PHE A 212 -6.65 -0.58 -4.56
C PHE A 212 -7.01 0.84 -4.99
N GLN A 213 -7.56 1.01 -6.20
CA GLN A 213 -7.96 2.31 -6.72
C GLN A 213 -9.21 2.86 -6.00
N GLN A 214 -10.16 1.98 -5.67
CA GLN A 214 -11.51 2.37 -5.25
C GLN A 214 -11.81 2.08 -3.78
N HIS A 215 -11.19 1.06 -3.20
CA HIS A 215 -11.58 0.48 -1.91
C HIS A 215 -10.41 0.41 -0.90
N SER A 216 -9.48 1.36 -0.98
CA SER A 216 -8.30 1.39 -0.10
C SER A 216 -8.63 1.60 1.39
N LYS A 217 -9.66 2.39 1.72
CA LYS A 217 -10.16 2.53 3.11
C LYS A 217 -10.74 1.20 3.62
N TYR A 218 -11.57 0.54 2.81
CA TYR A 218 -12.07 -0.80 3.12
C TYR A 218 -10.92 -1.77 3.38
N PHE A 219 -9.90 -1.79 2.51
CA PHE A 219 -8.73 -2.66 2.68
C PHE A 219 -8.00 -2.40 4.02
N ARG A 220 -7.79 -1.13 4.35
CA ARG A 220 -7.16 -0.73 5.61
C ARG A 220 -7.95 -1.21 6.81
N ASP A 221 -9.26 -1.03 6.80
CA ASP A 221 -10.13 -1.44 7.90
C ASP A 221 -10.27 -2.98 7.98
N ALA A 222 -10.24 -3.67 6.84
CA ALA A 222 -10.20 -5.13 6.79
C ALA A 222 -8.90 -5.70 7.40
N LEU A 223 -7.74 -5.05 7.18
CA LEU A 223 -6.47 -5.40 7.82
C LEU A 223 -6.54 -5.25 9.35
N VAL A 224 -7.20 -4.19 9.84
CA VAL A 224 -7.43 -3.98 11.28
C VAL A 224 -8.28 -5.11 11.85
N LEU A 225 -9.39 -5.44 11.20
CA LEU A 225 -10.33 -6.46 11.63
C LEU A 225 -9.74 -7.88 11.61
N ASP A 226 -8.91 -8.20 10.63
CA ASP A 226 -8.19 -9.48 10.55
C ASP A 226 -7.17 -9.62 11.71
N ASN A 227 -6.64 -8.50 12.20
CA ASN A 227 -5.66 -8.45 13.29
C ASN A 227 -6.23 -8.07 14.65
N ALA A 228 -7.56 -7.99 14.78
CA ALA A 228 -8.21 -7.76 16.05
C ALA A 228 -7.97 -8.93 17.03
N LYS A 229 -8.32 -8.69 18.31
CA LYS A 229 -8.33 -9.76 19.32
C LYS A 229 -9.23 -10.90 18.85
N ILE A 230 -8.91 -12.13 19.25
CA ILE A 230 -9.55 -13.37 18.75
C ILE A 230 -11.09 -13.30 18.74
N LEU A 231 -11.70 -12.70 19.77
CA LEU A 231 -13.17 -12.62 19.88
C LEU A 231 -13.83 -11.57 18.97
N GLN A 232 -13.05 -10.61 18.46
CA GLN A 232 -13.51 -9.52 17.60
C GLN A 232 -13.02 -9.68 16.15
N ARG A 233 -12.18 -10.69 15.87
CA ARG A 233 -11.55 -10.88 14.57
C ARG A 233 -12.59 -11.18 13.49
N ARG A 234 -12.54 -10.44 12.39
CA ARG A 234 -13.41 -10.60 11.22
C ARG A 234 -12.57 -10.69 9.94
N SER A 235 -12.02 -11.87 9.69
CA SER A 235 -11.13 -12.13 8.55
C SER A 235 -11.83 -12.13 7.20
N GLU A 236 -13.15 -12.33 7.17
CA GLU A 236 -13.92 -12.45 5.94
C GLU A 236 -13.89 -11.17 5.09
N PHE A 237 -13.74 -9.99 5.70
CA PHE A 237 -13.66 -8.74 4.96
C PHE A 237 -12.37 -8.68 4.14
N LEU A 238 -11.26 -9.15 4.72
CA LEU A 238 -9.98 -9.19 4.04
C LEU A 238 -9.97 -10.30 2.97
N THR A 239 -10.60 -11.45 3.26
CA THR A 239 -10.81 -12.52 2.27
C THR A 239 -11.56 -11.99 1.05
N ALA A 240 -12.67 -11.27 1.24
CA ALA A 240 -13.45 -10.69 0.16
C ALA A 240 -12.62 -9.73 -0.71
N PHE A 241 -11.74 -8.94 -0.10
CA PHE A 241 -10.82 -8.06 -0.83
C PHE A 241 -9.85 -8.86 -1.70
N PHE A 242 -9.21 -9.89 -1.15
CA PHE A 242 -8.25 -10.71 -1.89
C PHE A 242 -8.90 -11.58 -2.98
N GLU A 243 -10.14 -12.04 -2.79
CA GLU A 243 -10.90 -12.73 -3.83
C GLU A 243 -11.20 -11.81 -5.02
N ASN A 244 -11.55 -10.54 -4.77
CA ASN A 244 -11.70 -9.56 -5.85
C ASN A 244 -10.37 -9.28 -6.55
N LEU A 245 -9.30 -9.08 -5.77
CA LEU A 245 -7.95 -8.78 -6.28
C LEU A 245 -7.36 -9.92 -7.14
N LEU A 246 -7.46 -11.16 -6.68
CA LEU A 246 -6.75 -12.31 -7.26
C LEU A 246 -7.62 -13.20 -8.15
N LEU A 247 -8.92 -13.26 -7.89
CA LEU A 247 -9.83 -14.22 -8.52
C LEU A 247 -10.92 -13.53 -9.38
N GLY A 248 -10.87 -12.20 -9.52
CA GLY A 248 -11.92 -11.44 -10.21
C GLY A 248 -13.29 -11.52 -9.51
N GLY A 249 -13.28 -11.79 -8.20
CA GLY A 249 -14.48 -11.81 -7.36
C GLY A 249 -15.27 -10.50 -7.46
N GLN A 250 -16.57 -10.58 -7.18
CA GLN A 250 -17.49 -9.45 -7.21
C GLN A 250 -18.06 -9.18 -5.80
N ASN A 251 -17.24 -9.41 -4.78
CA ASN A 251 -17.63 -9.12 -3.40
C ASN A 251 -17.82 -7.61 -3.22
N ASP A 252 -18.77 -7.25 -2.36
CA ASP A 252 -19.08 -5.86 -2.03
C ASP A 252 -18.03 -5.30 -1.07
N LEU A 253 -17.19 -4.38 -1.56
CA LEU A 253 -16.12 -3.74 -0.80
C LEU A 253 -16.52 -2.34 -0.28
N SER A 254 -17.80 -2.16 0.07
CA SER A 254 -18.31 -0.92 0.66
C SER A 254 -17.87 -0.77 2.12
N SER A 255 -17.14 0.31 2.44
CA SER A 255 -16.81 0.65 3.83
C SER A 255 -18.07 0.98 4.65
N GLU A 256 -19.07 1.64 4.07
CA GLU A 256 -20.34 1.93 4.75
C GLU A 256 -21.04 0.65 5.19
N LYS A 257 -21.08 -0.35 4.30
CA LYS A 257 -21.67 -1.66 4.61
C LYS A 257 -20.85 -2.44 5.63
N MET A 258 -19.52 -2.40 5.55
CA MET A 258 -18.66 -3.00 6.58
C MET A 258 -19.00 -2.44 7.97
N TYR A 259 -19.15 -1.12 8.10
CA TYR A 259 -19.48 -0.51 9.39
C TYR A 259 -20.88 -0.88 9.85
N LEU A 260 -21.86 -0.92 8.95
CA LEU A 260 -23.20 -1.41 9.25
C LEU A 260 -23.18 -2.87 9.76
N ASP A 261 -22.40 -3.75 9.13
CA ASP A 261 -22.24 -5.16 9.52
C ASP A 261 -21.49 -5.34 10.87
N LEU A 262 -20.84 -4.29 11.36
CA LEU A 262 -20.18 -4.23 12.66
C LEU A 262 -21.02 -3.53 13.73
N ASP A 263 -22.24 -3.09 13.39
CA ASP A 263 -23.09 -2.25 14.25
C ASP A 263 -22.38 -0.94 14.68
N LEU A 264 -21.63 -0.32 13.76
CA LEU A 264 -20.88 0.93 13.97
C LEU A 264 -21.36 2.04 13.03
N ASP A 265 -21.21 3.29 13.47
CA ASP A 265 -21.46 4.46 12.64
C ASP A 265 -20.29 4.69 11.68
N PHE A 266 -20.60 4.85 10.38
CA PHE A 266 -19.61 5.27 9.39
C PHE A 266 -19.44 6.79 9.46
N SER A 267 -18.24 7.24 9.84
CA SER A 267 -17.85 8.65 9.92
C SER A 267 -16.76 9.03 8.92
#